data_AF-A0A5S3Z807-F1
#
_entry.id   AF-A0A5S3Z807-F1
#
_cell.length_a   1.000
_cell.length_b   1.000
_cell.length_c   1.000
_cell.angle_alpha   90.00
_cell.angle_beta   90.00
_cell.angle_gamma   90.00
#
_symmetry.space_group_name_H-M   'P 1'
#
loop_
_entity.id
_entity.type
_entity.pdbx_description
1 polymer ?
#
loop_
_entity_poly.entity_id
_entity_poly.type
_entity_poly.pdbx_seq_one_letter_code
_entity_poly.pdbx_strand_id
1 'polypeptide(L)'
;MYDNEFVKQLRSIYGFDYQRASDELGVSERQVKRYIQTGKPTKTIKNLVGIIYRGYLPATGPWSHFRIRHDNLLETPWGLTKPSDVAFVHRYKWNARESRELYDKLKNDTSTKTQDMLDIQDQLLQIIGDIAKKTGS
;
A
#
# COMPACT_ATOMS: atom_id res chain seq x y z
N MET A 1 14.63 -35.68 5.34
CA MET A 1 14.50 -34.93 4.08
C MET A 1 15.30 -33.64 4.20
N TYR A 2 15.94 -33.16 3.14
CA TYR A 2 16.65 -31.88 3.13
C TYR A 2 15.64 -30.73 2.98
N ASP A 3 15.71 -29.73 3.85
CA ASP A 3 14.78 -28.59 3.84
C ASP A 3 15.32 -27.43 2.98
N ASN A 4 14.95 -27.44 1.70
CA ASN A 4 15.36 -26.41 0.75
C ASN A 4 14.82 -25.02 1.11
N GLU A 5 13.64 -24.95 1.71
CA GLU A 5 13.00 -23.67 2.05
C GLU A 5 13.77 -22.99 3.17
N PHE A 6 14.07 -23.73 4.23
CA PHE A 6 14.88 -23.24 5.34
C PHE A 6 16.24 -22.70 4.86
N VAL A 7 16.95 -23.45 4.02
CA VAL A 7 18.28 -23.04 3.55
C VAL A 7 18.22 -21.77 2.68
N LYS A 8 17.19 -21.64 1.84
CA LYS A 8 16.94 -20.40 1.08
C LYS A 8 16.68 -19.22 2.00
N GLN A 9 15.82 -19.37 3.01
CA GLN A 9 15.51 -18.32 3.97
C GLN A 9 16.75 -17.89 4.74
N LEU A 10 17.52 -18.85 5.28
CA LEU A 10 18.75 -18.58 6.02
C LEU A 10 19.76 -17.82 5.16
N ARG A 11 19.99 -18.26 3.92
CA ARG A 11 20.90 -17.57 2.98
C ARG A 11 20.38 -16.20 2.57
N SER A 12 19.06 -16.01 2.47
CA SER A 12 18.48 -14.71 2.14
C SER A 12 18.68 -13.68 3.26
N ILE A 13 18.73 -14.10 4.52
CA ILE A 13 18.92 -13.20 5.67
C ILE A 13 20.40 -12.88 5.86
N TYR A 14 21.23 -13.91 5.95
CA TYR A 14 22.63 -13.78 6.40
C TYR A 14 23.66 -13.88 5.27
N GLY A 15 23.28 -14.33 4.08
CA GLY A 15 24.21 -14.56 2.98
C GLY A 15 25.29 -15.58 3.35
N PHE A 16 26.55 -15.13 3.34
CA PHE A 16 27.73 -15.90 3.75
C PHE A 16 28.28 -15.47 5.12
N ASP A 17 27.62 -14.54 5.81
CA ASP A 17 28.02 -14.06 7.13
C ASP A 17 27.50 -15.03 8.20
N TYR A 18 28.29 -16.08 8.45
CA TYR A 18 27.95 -17.10 9.43
C TYR A 18 28.12 -16.64 10.87
N GLN A 19 28.94 -15.62 11.10
CA GLN A 19 29.18 -15.08 12.44
C GLN A 19 27.95 -14.32 12.92
N ARG A 20 27.41 -13.44 12.07
CA ARG A 20 26.13 -12.79 12.35
C ARG A 20 24.98 -13.78 12.57
N ALA A 21 24.91 -14.82 11.74
CA ALA A 21 23.91 -15.88 11.91
C ALA A 21 24.07 -16.64 13.23
N SER A 22 25.32 -16.86 13.67
CA SER A 22 25.65 -17.50 14.94
C SER A 22 25.13 -16.67 16.11
N ASP A 23 25.41 -15.36 16.09
CA ASP A 23 25.02 -14.43 17.15
C ASP A 23 23.49 -14.26 17.24
N GLU A 24 22.80 -14.05 16.11
CA GLU A 24 21.34 -13.86 16.09
C GLU A 24 20.56 -15.15 16.42
N LEU A 25 21.07 -16.32 16.02
CA LEU A 25 20.40 -17.60 16.27
C LEU A 25 20.80 -18.25 17.61
N GLY A 26 21.82 -17.73 18.30
CA GLY A 26 22.33 -18.27 19.56
C GLY A 26 22.96 -19.66 19.42
N VAL A 27 23.52 -19.99 18.25
CA VAL A 27 24.16 -21.28 17.96
C VAL A 27 25.55 -21.06 17.40
N SER A 28 26.46 -22.02 17.57
CA SER A 28 27.82 -21.85 17.03
C SER A 28 27.85 -21.76 15.50
N GLU A 29 28.84 -21.02 14.97
CA GLU A 29 29.06 -20.88 13.52
C GLU A 29 29.19 -22.25 12.81
N ARG A 30 29.82 -23.23 13.46
CA ARG A 30 29.91 -24.61 12.97
C ARG A 30 28.53 -25.23 12.77
N GLN A 31 27.62 -24.98 13.71
CA GLN A 31 26.25 -25.47 13.65
C GLN A 31 25.46 -24.78 12.51
N VAL A 32 25.65 -23.48 12.30
CA VAL A 32 25.08 -22.75 11.15
C VAL A 32 25.54 -23.36 9.83
N LYS A 33 26.85 -23.59 9.65
CA LYS A 33 27.41 -24.25 8.45
C LYS A 33 26.81 -25.64 8.25
N ARG A 34 26.67 -26.41 9.34
CA ARG A 34 26.03 -27.73 9.32
C ARG A 34 24.56 -27.64 8.87
N TYR A 35 23.81 -26.65 9.33
CA TYR A 35 22.42 -26.46 8.91
C TYR A 35 22.29 -26.20 7.42
N ILE A 36 23.22 -25.42 6.83
CA ILE A 36 23.26 -25.17 5.38
C ILE A 36 23.60 -26.43 4.59
N GLN A 37 24.60 -27.19 5.04
CA GLN A 37 25.07 -28.40 4.37
C GLN A 37 24.07 -29.54 4.45
N THR A 38 23.43 -29.72 5.61
CA THR A 38 22.55 -30.86 5.87
C THR A 38 21.08 -30.56 5.60
N GLY A 39 20.68 -29.27 5.59
CA GLY A 39 19.29 -28.85 5.46
C GLY A 39 18.39 -29.38 6.57
N LYS A 40 18.96 -29.67 7.75
CA LYS A 40 18.26 -30.28 8.89
C LYS A 40 18.39 -29.42 10.15
N PRO A 41 17.66 -28.30 10.23
CA PRO A 41 17.58 -27.51 11.45
C PRO A 41 16.76 -28.21 12.54
N THR A 42 16.91 -27.77 13.78
CA THR A 42 15.92 -28.07 14.83
C THR A 42 14.63 -27.29 14.56
N LYS A 43 13.49 -27.77 15.06
CA LYS A 43 12.19 -27.11 14.86
C LYS A 43 12.20 -25.66 15.34
N THR A 44 12.85 -25.40 16.48
CA THR A 44 13.00 -24.05 17.05
C THR A 44 13.77 -23.13 16.11
N ILE A 45 14.91 -23.57 15.57
CA ILE A 45 15.72 -22.78 14.64
C ILE A 45 14.98 -22.55 13.33
N LYS A 46 14.26 -23.56 12.82
CA LYS A 46 13.44 -23.40 11.62
C LYS A 46 12.37 -22.31 11.82
N ASN A 47 11.67 -22.35 12.95
CA ASN A 47 10.65 -21.35 13.27
C ASN A 47 11.26 -19.96 13.43
N LEU A 48 12.38 -19.85 14.15
CA LEU A 48 13.08 -18.58 14.36
C LEU A 48 13.54 -17.97 13.04
N VAL A 49 14.18 -18.76 12.17
CA VAL A 49 14.59 -18.31 10.83
C VAL A 49 13.38 -17.88 10.00
N GLY A 50 12.26 -18.61 10.07
CA GLY A 50 11.02 -18.20 9.40
C GLY A 50 10.48 -16.86 9.91
N ILE A 51 10.52 -16.62 11.22
CA ILE A 51 10.09 -15.35 11.83
C ILE A 51 10.98 -14.20 11.36
N ILE A 52 12.31 -14.37 11.46
CA ILE A 52 13.29 -13.35 11.04
C ILE A 52 13.14 -13.09 9.53
N TYR A 53 13.04 -14.14 8.73
CA TYR A 53 12.87 -14.05 7.28
C TYR A 53 11.69 -13.16 6.93
N ARG A 54 10.55 -13.29 7.61
CA ARG A 54 9.32 -12.54 7.32
C ARG A 54 9.34 -11.11 7.84
N GLY A 55 10.36 -10.73 8.63
CA GLY A 55 10.37 -9.48 9.37
C GLY A 55 9.30 -9.45 10.47
N TYR A 56 9.16 -10.55 11.20
CA TYR A 56 8.22 -10.69 12.32
C TYR A 56 6.72 -10.63 11.94
N LEU A 57 6.40 -10.72 10.65
CA LEU A 57 5.00 -10.81 10.19
C LEU A 57 4.39 -12.19 10.51
N PRO A 58 3.10 -12.25 10.91
CA PRO A 58 2.43 -13.50 11.24
C PRO A 58 2.47 -14.49 10.09
N ALA A 59 2.74 -15.78 10.39
CA ALA A 59 2.77 -16.85 9.40
C ALA A 59 1.38 -17.27 8.87
N THR A 60 0.31 -16.75 9.46
CA THR A 60 -1.07 -17.10 9.18
C THR A 60 -1.85 -15.93 8.59
N GLY A 61 -2.97 -16.25 7.93
CA GLY A 61 -3.88 -15.25 7.38
C GLY A 61 -3.29 -14.49 6.18
N PRO A 62 -3.74 -13.25 5.92
CA PRO A 62 -3.33 -12.48 4.75
C PRO A 62 -1.82 -12.22 4.68
N TRP A 63 -1.15 -12.17 5.84
CA TRP A 63 0.27 -11.90 5.96
C TRP A 63 1.15 -13.10 5.60
N SER A 64 0.59 -14.30 5.43
CA SER A 64 1.33 -15.55 5.16
C SER A 64 2.32 -15.43 3.99
N HIS A 65 2.03 -14.59 3.02
CA HIS A 65 2.85 -14.37 1.82
C HIS A 65 3.62 -13.05 1.83
N PHE A 66 3.65 -12.36 2.96
CA PHE A 66 4.29 -11.06 3.10
C PHE A 66 5.64 -11.19 3.80
N ARG A 67 6.55 -10.28 3.48
CA ARG A 67 7.85 -10.14 4.13
C ARG A 67 8.30 -8.69 4.17
N ILE A 68 8.91 -8.26 5.27
CA ILE A 68 9.64 -6.99 5.32
C ILE A 68 11.07 -7.22 4.83
N ARG A 69 11.48 -6.46 3.81
CA ARG A 69 12.84 -6.52 3.26
C ARG A 69 13.80 -5.64 4.07
N HIS A 70 15.10 -5.82 3.81
CA HIS A 70 16.18 -5.05 4.43
C HIS A 70 16.11 -3.53 4.14
N ASP A 71 15.40 -3.12 3.10
CA ASP A 71 15.18 -1.72 2.68
C ASP A 71 13.92 -1.11 3.30
N ASN A 72 13.30 -1.79 4.28
CA ASN A 72 12.05 -1.43 4.93
C ASN A 72 10.83 -1.39 3.99
N LEU A 73 10.93 -1.98 2.80
CA LEU A 73 9.77 -2.22 1.94
C LEU A 73 9.06 -3.51 2.33
N LEU A 74 7.76 -3.52 2.14
CA LEU A 74 6.90 -4.68 2.32
C LEU A 74 6.77 -5.39 0.97
N GLU A 75 7.35 -6.58 0.89
CA GLU A 75 7.17 -7.51 -0.21
C GLU A 75 5.83 -8.23 -0.03
N THR A 76 4.93 -8.01 -0.99
CA THR A 76 3.60 -8.59 -1.05
C THR A 76 3.49 -9.51 -2.28
N PRO A 77 2.49 -10.40 -2.35
CA PRO A 77 2.23 -11.20 -3.56
C PRO A 77 2.03 -10.37 -4.84
N TRP A 78 1.66 -9.10 -4.69
CA TRP A 78 1.35 -8.19 -5.79
C TRP A 78 2.47 -7.20 -6.12
N GLY A 79 3.57 -7.23 -5.37
CA GLY A 79 4.71 -6.34 -5.56
C GLY A 79 5.22 -5.71 -4.27
N LEU A 80 6.10 -4.73 -4.42
CA LEU A 80 6.72 -3.99 -3.32
C LEU A 80 5.88 -2.77 -2.95
N THR A 81 5.63 -2.59 -1.66
CA THR A 81 4.83 -1.47 -1.12
C THR A 81 5.51 -0.89 0.10
N LYS A 82 5.25 0.38 0.45
CA LYS A 82 5.70 0.91 1.73
C LYS A 82 4.76 0.46 2.84
N PRO A 83 5.24 0.17 4.06
CA PRO A 83 4.37 -0.13 5.20
C PRO A 83 3.35 0.98 5.50
N SER A 84 3.73 2.24 5.24
CA SER A 84 2.83 3.39 5.34
C SER A 84 1.63 3.28 4.41
N ASP A 85 1.84 2.78 3.19
CA ASP A 85 0.78 2.68 2.20
C ASP A 85 -0.29 1.71 2.71
N VAL A 86 0.14 0.57 3.27
CA VAL A 86 -0.75 -0.43 3.87
C VAL A 86 -1.49 0.11 5.10
N ALA A 87 -0.80 0.81 5.99
CA ALA A 87 -1.41 1.39 7.19
C ALA A 87 -2.45 2.46 6.86
N PHE A 88 -2.24 3.24 5.80
CA PHE A 88 -3.08 4.38 5.45
C PHE A 88 -4.01 4.13 4.26
N VAL A 89 -4.10 2.91 3.69
CA VAL A 89 -4.99 2.60 2.55
C VAL A 89 -6.41 3.06 2.82
N HIS A 90 -6.96 2.75 3.99
CA HIS A 90 -8.33 3.09 4.34
C HIS A 90 -8.53 4.61 4.42
N ARG A 91 -7.57 5.33 4.99
CA ARG A 91 -7.60 6.79 5.06
C ARG A 91 -7.50 7.43 3.68
N TYR A 92 -6.63 6.91 2.82
CA TYR A 92 -6.52 7.38 1.43
C TYR A 92 -7.82 7.17 0.65
N LYS A 93 -8.42 5.96 0.75
CA LYS A 93 -9.71 5.65 0.11
C LYS A 93 -10.84 6.54 0.62
N TRP A 94 -10.87 6.81 1.92
CA TRP A 94 -11.85 7.72 2.52
C TRP A 94 -11.71 9.14 1.97
N ASN A 95 -10.50 9.72 2.04
CA ASN A 95 -10.23 11.07 1.56
C ASN A 95 -10.54 11.22 0.06
N ALA A 96 -10.23 10.21 -0.75
CA ALA A 96 -10.53 10.21 -2.17
C ALA A 96 -12.04 10.23 -2.44
N ARG A 97 -12.82 9.48 -1.64
CA ARG A 97 -14.28 9.49 -1.72
C ARG A 97 -14.85 10.85 -1.33
N GLU A 98 -14.40 11.41 -0.21
CA GLU A 98 -14.83 12.72 0.27
C GLU A 98 -14.51 13.84 -0.74
N SER A 99 -13.30 13.82 -1.30
CA SER A 99 -12.89 14.77 -2.33
C SER A 99 -13.75 14.66 -3.60
N ARG A 100 -14.11 13.44 -3.99
CA ARG A 100 -15.01 13.19 -5.12
C ARG A 100 -16.41 13.74 -4.86
N GLU A 101 -16.98 13.47 -3.69
CA GLU A 101 -18.30 13.96 -3.30
C GLU A 101 -18.34 15.50 -3.28
N LEU A 102 -17.26 16.14 -2.81
CA LEU A 102 -17.12 17.60 -2.87
C LEU A 102 -17.06 18.12 -4.31
N TYR A 103 -16.28 17.47 -5.16
CA TYR A 103 -16.17 17.84 -6.58
C TYR A 103 -17.51 17.73 -7.31
N ASP A 104 -18.26 16.65 -7.08
CA ASP A 104 -19.57 16.44 -7.70
C ASP A 104 -20.58 17.51 -7.26
N LYS A 105 -20.56 17.92 -5.97
CA LYS A 105 -21.36 19.05 -5.47
C LYS A 105 -20.99 20.36 -6.15
N LEU A 106 -19.70 20.71 -6.19
CA LEU A 106 -19.21 21.95 -6.82
C LEU A 106 -19.55 22.00 -8.31
N LYS A 107 -19.47 20.87 -9.01
CA LYS A 107 -19.84 20.76 -10.42
C LYS A 107 -21.34 21.05 -10.62
N ASN A 108 -22.21 20.49 -9.78
CA ASN A 108 -23.65 20.72 -9.86
C ASN A 108 -24.00 22.18 -9.51
N ASP A 109 -23.38 22.75 -8.48
CA ASP A 109 -23.56 24.16 -8.09
C ASP A 109 -23.08 25.12 -9.21
N THR A 110 -22.00 24.78 -9.90
CA THR A 110 -21.51 25.59 -11.03
C THR A 110 -22.44 25.47 -12.23
N SER A 111 -22.96 24.27 -12.51
CA SER A 111 -23.93 24.05 -13.59
C SER A 111 -25.22 24.82 -13.36
N THR A 112 -25.76 24.79 -12.14
CA THR A 112 -26.98 25.52 -11.77
C THR A 112 -26.77 27.02 -11.86
N LYS A 113 -25.69 27.56 -11.29
CA LYS A 113 -25.35 28.99 -11.42
C LYS A 113 -25.19 29.45 -12.86
N THR A 114 -24.58 28.61 -13.72
CA THR A 114 -24.46 28.92 -15.15
C THR A 114 -25.83 28.99 -15.82
N GLN A 115 -26.73 28.06 -15.49
CA GLN A 115 -28.10 28.08 -16.01
C GLN A 115 -28.86 29.32 -15.53
N ASP A 116 -28.81 29.62 -14.23
CA ASP A 116 -29.46 30.81 -13.65
C ASP A 116 -28.98 32.10 -14.33
N MET A 117 -27.68 32.18 -14.65
CA MET A 117 -27.11 33.34 -15.33
C MET A 117 -27.58 33.47 -16.79
N LEU A 118 -27.74 32.35 -17.50
CA LEU A 118 -28.32 32.34 -18.85
C LEU A 118 -29.79 32.77 -18.81
N ASP A 119 -30.57 32.25 -17.86
CA ASP A 119 -31.97 32.61 -17.70
C ASP A 119 -32.14 34.12 -17.40
N ILE A 120 -31.26 34.69 -16.56
CA ILE A 120 -31.23 36.15 -16.30
C ILE A 120 -30.89 36.93 -17.58
N GLN A 121 -29.93 36.47 -18.38
CA GLN A 121 -29.59 37.14 -19.65
C GLN A 121 -30.77 37.16 -20.61
N ASP A 122 -31.49 36.05 -20.75
CA ASP A 122 -32.67 35.95 -21.61
C ASP A 122 -33.79 36.88 -21.12
N GLN A 123 -34.03 36.94 -19.81
CA GLN A 123 -35.00 37.87 -19.23
C GLN A 123 -34.63 39.33 -19.48
N LEU A 124 -33.35 39.70 -19.33
CA LEU A 124 -32.87 41.05 -19.62
C LEU A 124 -33.03 41.40 -21.10
N LEU A 125 -32.74 40.46 -22.02
CA LEU A 125 -32.93 40.66 -23.46
C LEU A 125 -34.40 40.86 -23.81
N GLN A 126 -35.32 40.11 -23.20
CA GLN A 126 -36.75 40.31 -23.39
C GLN A 126 -37.19 41.70 -22.93
N ILE A 127 -36.76 42.14 -21.73
CA ILE A 127 -37.08 43.47 -21.20
C ILE A 127 -36.56 44.56 -22.13
N ILE A 128 -35.31 44.45 -22.61
CA ILE A 128 -34.73 45.42 -23.57
C ILE A 128 -35.53 45.43 -24.87
N GLY A 129 -35.90 44.26 -25.40
CA GLY A 129 -36.72 44.16 -26.60
C GLY A 129 -38.11 44.78 -26.44
N ASP A 130 -38.74 44.59 -25.28
CA ASP A 130 -40.05 45.16 -24.97
C ASP A 130 -39.99 46.68 -24.73
N ILE A 131 -38.92 47.18 -24.12
CA ILE A 131 -38.65 48.61 -23.99
C ILE A 131 -38.44 49.21 -25.38
N ALA A 132 -37.59 48.61 -26.22
CA ALA A 132 -37.33 49.09 -27.58
C ALA A 132 -38.61 49.20 -28.41
N LYS A 133 -39.49 48.19 -28.34
CA LYS A 133 -40.83 48.22 -28.97
C LYS A 133 -41.73 49.33 -28.42
N LYS A 134 -41.62 49.68 -27.13
CA LYS A 134 -42.42 50.73 -26.49
C LYS A 134 -41.88 52.15 -26.74
N THR A 135 -40.57 52.33 -26.83
CA THR A 135 -39.93 53.65 -26.96
C THR A 135 -39.73 54.11 -28.39
N GLY A 136 -39.99 53.25 -29.39
CA GLY A 136 -40.09 53.66 -30.80
C GLY A 136 -38.77 54.03 -31.46
N SER A 137 -38.12 53.03 -32.05
CA SER A 137 -37.87 53.05 -33.50
C SER A 137 -38.76 52.01 -34.15
#